data_AF-A0A6N8CNN7-F1
#
_entry.id   AF-A0A6N8CNN7-F1
#
_cell.length_a   1.000
_cell.length_b   1.000
_cell.length_c   1.000
_cell.angle_alpha   90.00
_cell.angle_beta   90.00
_cell.angle_gamma   90.00
#
_symmetry.space_group_name_H-M   'P 1'
#
loop_
_entity.id
_entity.type
_entity.pdbx_description
1 polymer ?
#
loop_
_entity_poly.entity_id
_entity_poly.type
_entity_poly.pdbx_seq_one_letter_code
_entity_poly.pdbx_strand_id
1 'polypeptide(L)'
;MLKKFMNKKNQKGFTLVELLAVIVILAVIAAIAVPSITSIIKKSNDKAAVQDALTIIHAAKLYVGEHNITSTTTLSKTELSPYVEKSSDISKNENYSVAVHISDTDANYIIKGITLNGPKRSTGGYEESELIKYNKGN
;
A
#
# COMPACT_ATOMS: atom_id res chain seq x y z
N MET A 1 -26.99 57.12 40.15
CA MET A 1 -27.60 56.89 38.82
C MET A 1 -26.56 56.28 37.91
N LEU A 2 -26.73 55.03 37.46
CA LEU A 2 -25.76 54.35 36.58
C LEU A 2 -26.45 54.01 35.26
N LYS A 3 -26.15 54.79 34.21
CA LYS A 3 -26.75 54.65 32.88
C LYS A 3 -26.07 53.48 32.16
N LYS A 4 -26.75 52.33 32.14
CA LYS A 4 -26.31 51.09 31.48
C LYS A 4 -26.34 51.30 29.95
N PHE A 5 -25.16 51.34 29.33
CA PHE A 5 -25.04 51.30 27.88
C PHE A 5 -25.38 49.88 27.38
N MET A 6 -26.58 49.73 26.82
CA MET A 6 -27.01 48.50 26.17
C MET A 6 -26.46 48.47 24.74
N ASN A 7 -25.22 47.96 24.57
CA ASN A 7 -24.68 47.68 23.24
C ASN A 7 -25.44 46.51 22.61
N LYS A 8 -26.45 46.81 21.78
CA LYS A 8 -27.04 45.83 20.85
C LYS A 8 -25.97 45.46 19.82
N LYS A 9 -25.26 44.36 20.06
CA LYS A 9 -24.42 43.73 19.04
C LYS A 9 -25.35 43.25 17.92
N ASN A 10 -25.28 43.88 16.76
CA ASN A 10 -25.93 43.42 15.53
C ASN A 10 -25.31 42.07 15.13
N GLN A 11 -25.87 40.98 15.64
CA GLN A 11 -25.58 39.64 15.18
C GLN A 11 -26.24 39.48 13.80
N LYS A 12 -25.51 39.81 12.73
CA LYS A 12 -25.92 39.44 11.38
C LYS A 12 -25.82 37.92 11.27
N GLY A 13 -26.96 37.24 11.43
CA GLY A 13 -27.05 35.79 11.26
C GLY A 13 -26.91 35.40 9.79
N PHE A 14 -26.28 34.25 9.55
CA PHE A 14 -26.20 33.61 8.25
C PHE A 14 -27.60 33.21 7.78
N THR A 15 -27.93 33.40 6.51
CA THR A 15 -29.24 32.99 5.98
C THR A 15 -29.24 31.50 5.63
N LEU A 16 -30.40 30.84 5.75
CA LEU A 16 -30.55 29.44 5.33
C LEU A 16 -30.29 29.26 3.83
N VAL A 17 -30.60 30.27 3.03
CA VAL A 17 -30.39 30.25 1.57
C VAL A 17 -28.90 30.24 1.23
N GLU A 18 -28.08 31.03 1.93
CA GLU A 18 -26.62 31.02 1.74
C GLU A 18 -26.03 29.65 2.11
N LEU A 19 -26.48 29.04 3.21
CA LEU A 19 -26.03 27.71 3.59
C LEU A 19 -26.46 26.65 2.57
N LEU A 20 -27.68 26.78 2.03
CA LEU A 20 -28.24 25.86 1.04
C LEU A 20 -27.46 25.90 -0.29
N ALA A 21 -27.10 27.10 -0.77
CA ALA A 21 -26.31 27.23 -1.99
C ALA A 21 -24.92 26.56 -1.86
N VAL A 22 -24.28 26.67 -0.70
CA VAL A 22 -22.96 26.07 -0.44
C VAL A 22 -23.03 24.55 -0.46
N ILE A 23 -24.00 23.94 0.23
CA ILE A 23 -24.11 22.47 0.26
C ILE A 23 -24.44 21.88 -1.12
N VAL A 24 -25.19 22.60 -1.96
CA VAL A 24 -25.49 22.17 -3.34
C VAL A 24 -24.21 22.13 -4.17
N ILE A 25 -23.38 23.17 -4.10
CA ILE A 25 -22.10 23.20 -4.81
C ILE A 25 -21.17 22.09 -4.30
N LEU A 26 -21.09 21.89 -2.98
CA LEU A 26 -20.29 20.81 -2.38
C LEU A 26 -20.79 19.42 -2.82
N ALA A 27 -22.10 19.22 -2.96
CA ALA A 27 -22.68 17.95 -3.41
C ALA A 27 -22.27 17.63 -4.86
N VAL A 28 -22.31 18.63 -5.77
CA VAL A 28 -21.90 18.44 -7.17
C VAL A 28 -20.41 18.12 -7.27
N ILE A 29 -19.55 18.83 -6.52
CA ILE A 29 -18.11 18.57 -6.51
C ILE A 29 -17.82 17.17 -5.94
N ALA A 30 -18.47 16.81 -4.82
CA ALA A 30 -18.28 15.51 -4.18
C ALA A 30 -18.69 14.34 -5.10
N ALA A 31 -19.77 14.48 -5.87
CA ALA A 31 -20.23 13.45 -6.79
C ALA A 31 -19.17 13.06 -7.85
N ILE A 32 -18.39 14.02 -8.34
CA ILE A 32 -17.33 13.78 -9.34
C ILE A 32 -16.01 13.37 -8.64
N ALA A 33 -15.69 14.01 -7.52
CA ALA A 33 -14.40 13.83 -6.84
C ALA A 33 -14.26 12.46 -6.16
N VAL A 34 -15.30 11.98 -5.47
CA VAL A 34 -15.27 10.73 -4.69
C VAL A 34 -14.85 9.52 -5.53
N PRO A 35 -15.51 9.17 -6.66
CA PRO A 35 -15.13 7.98 -7.43
C PRO A 35 -13.70 8.06 -7.98
N SER A 36 -13.27 9.25 -8.41
CA SER A 36 -11.90 9.47 -8.90
C SER A 36 -10.86 9.23 -7.81
N ILE A 37 -11.05 9.81 -6.62
CA ILE A 37 -10.13 9.68 -5.48
C ILE A 37 -10.07 8.22 -5.00
N THR A 38 -11.20 7.52 -4.91
CA THR A 38 -11.22 6.10 -4.52
C THR A 38 -10.41 5.23 -5.47
N SER A 39 -10.49 5.48 -6.78
CA SER A 39 -9.71 4.72 -7.78
C SER A 39 -8.19 4.95 -7.64
N ILE A 40 -7.78 6.20 -7.38
CA ILE A 40 -6.38 6.57 -7.17
C ILE A 40 -5.83 5.93 -5.90
N ILE A 41 -6.61 5.96 -4.81
CA ILE A 41 -6.23 5.31 -3.55
C ILE A 41 -6.08 3.80 -3.76
N LYS A 42 -7.00 3.14 -4.47
CA LYS A 42 -6.87 1.71 -4.76
C LYS A 42 -5.59 1.43 -5.54
N LYS A 43 -5.33 2.16 -6.63
CA LYS A 43 -4.11 1.99 -7.43
C LYS A 43 -2.83 2.25 -6.62
N SER A 44 -2.86 3.23 -5.72
CA SER A 44 -1.74 3.51 -4.82
C SER A 44 -1.47 2.35 -3.86
N ASN A 45 -2.52 1.78 -3.25
CA ASN A 45 -2.41 0.61 -2.38
C ASN A 45 -1.92 -0.63 -3.14
N ASP A 46 -2.43 -0.86 -4.35
CA ASP A 46 -2.01 -1.99 -5.19
C ASP A 46 -0.51 -1.84 -5.55
N LYS A 47 -0.06 -0.64 -5.94
CA LYS A 47 1.37 -0.36 -6.19
C LYS A 47 2.23 -0.55 -4.96
N ALA A 48 1.78 -0.09 -3.80
CA ALA A 48 2.49 -0.32 -2.54
C ALA A 48 2.63 -1.83 -2.25
N ALA A 49 1.60 -2.64 -2.53
CA ALA A 49 1.65 -4.09 -2.34
C ALA A 49 2.67 -4.77 -3.28
N VAL A 50 2.76 -4.28 -4.52
CA VAL A 50 3.76 -4.76 -5.48
C VAL A 50 5.17 -4.38 -5.06
N GLN A 51 5.38 -3.13 -4.62
CA GLN A 51 6.67 -2.69 -4.10
C GLN A 51 7.11 -3.51 -2.87
N ASP A 52 6.14 -3.85 -2.02
CA ASP A 52 6.40 -4.69 -0.87
C ASP A 52 6.83 -6.10 -1.27
N ALA A 53 6.12 -6.72 -2.23
CA ALA A 53 6.50 -8.01 -2.76
C ALA A 53 7.91 -8.00 -3.39
N LEU A 54 8.26 -6.96 -4.16
CA LEU A 54 9.60 -6.79 -4.75
C LEU A 54 10.71 -6.67 -3.68
N THR A 55 10.43 -5.97 -2.59
CA THR A 55 11.40 -5.83 -1.49
C THR A 55 11.69 -7.18 -0.83
N ILE A 56 10.67 -8.02 -0.65
CA ILE A 56 10.85 -9.37 -0.08
C ILE A 56 11.53 -10.31 -1.08
N ILE A 57 11.24 -10.19 -2.38
CA ILE A 57 11.99 -10.89 -3.44
C ILE A 57 13.47 -10.53 -3.33
N HIS A 58 13.81 -9.25 -3.23
CA HIS A 58 15.21 -8.83 -3.11
C HIS A 58 15.87 -9.40 -1.85
N ALA A 59 15.17 -9.40 -0.72
CA ALA A 59 15.64 -10.08 0.50
C ALA A 59 15.90 -11.57 0.27
N ALA A 60 15.01 -12.27 -0.43
CA ALA A 60 15.18 -13.68 -0.79
C ALA A 60 16.38 -13.90 -1.73
N LYS A 61 16.61 -13.00 -2.69
CA LYS A 61 17.80 -13.04 -3.57
C LYS A 61 19.10 -12.93 -2.79
N LEU A 62 19.14 -11.99 -1.83
CA LEU A 62 20.30 -11.82 -0.96
C LEU A 62 20.53 -13.07 -0.11
N TYR A 63 19.46 -13.60 0.50
CA TYR A 63 19.54 -14.82 1.32
C TYR A 63 20.05 -16.03 0.51
N VAL A 64 19.48 -16.26 -0.68
CA VAL A 64 19.87 -17.36 -1.59
C VAL A 64 21.33 -17.23 -2.01
N GLY A 65 21.77 -16.01 -2.34
CA GLY A 65 23.15 -15.74 -2.72
C GLY A 65 24.15 -15.94 -1.58
N GLU A 66 23.78 -15.57 -0.34
CA GLU A 66 24.64 -15.75 0.83
C GLU A 66 24.72 -17.21 1.28
N HIS A 67 23.60 -17.93 1.29
CA HIS A 67 23.50 -19.29 1.81
C HIS A 67 23.75 -20.37 0.74
N ASN A 68 24.03 -19.98 -0.51
CA ASN A 68 24.23 -20.88 -1.65
C ASN A 68 23.09 -21.92 -1.74
N ILE A 69 21.84 -21.46 -1.63
CA ILE A 69 20.68 -22.35 -1.71
C ILE A 69 20.66 -22.94 -3.12
N THR A 70 20.74 -24.27 -3.22
CA THR A 70 20.77 -25.01 -4.50
C THR A 70 19.52 -25.87 -4.73
N SER A 71 18.62 -25.96 -3.74
CA SER A 71 17.37 -26.72 -3.83
C SER A 71 16.15 -25.79 -3.75
N THR A 72 15.07 -26.18 -4.41
CA THR A 72 13.78 -25.48 -4.30
C THR A 72 13.32 -25.46 -2.84
N THR A 73 13.05 -24.26 -2.31
CA THR A 73 12.67 -24.06 -0.91
C THR A 73 11.70 -22.90 -0.75
N THR A 74 11.02 -22.84 0.39
CA THR A 74 10.15 -21.73 0.77
C THR A 74 10.79 -21.00 1.94
N LEU A 75 11.16 -19.74 1.72
CA LEU A 75 11.72 -18.85 2.73
C LEU A 75 10.61 -18.10 3.43
N SER A 76 10.73 -17.95 4.74
CA SER A 76 9.75 -17.31 5.62
C SER A 76 10.30 -16.02 6.23
N LYS A 77 9.46 -15.27 6.93
CA LYS A 77 9.85 -14.03 7.63
C LYS A 77 11.11 -14.20 8.49
N THR A 78 11.30 -15.32 9.16
CA THR A 78 12.46 -15.52 10.05
C THR A 78 13.78 -15.46 9.30
N GLU A 79 13.81 -16.03 8.08
CA GLU A 79 15.01 -16.07 7.24
C GLU A 79 15.24 -14.75 6.50
N LEU A 80 14.15 -14.06 6.15
CA LEU A 80 14.19 -12.87 5.31
C LEU A 80 14.25 -11.55 6.10
N SER A 81 13.81 -11.54 7.35
CA SER A 81 13.78 -10.33 8.19
C SER A 81 15.13 -9.61 8.36
N PRO A 82 16.30 -10.29 8.37
CA PRO A 82 17.59 -9.59 8.43
C PRO A 82 17.91 -8.76 7.17
N TYR A 83 17.28 -9.10 6.05
CA TYR A 83 17.52 -8.50 4.73
C TYR A 83 16.46 -7.46 4.34
N VAL A 84 15.50 -7.19 5.22
CA VAL A 84 14.43 -6.21 5.03
C VAL A 84 14.62 -5.06 6.00
N GLU A 85 14.51 -3.82 5.53
CA GLU A 85 14.61 -2.66 6.41
C GLU A 85 13.51 -2.67 7.48
N LYS A 86 13.90 -2.47 8.74
CA LYS A 86 12.98 -2.47 9.90
C LYS A 86 11.90 -1.39 9.82
N SER A 87 12.13 -0.32 9.06
CA SER A 87 11.18 0.77 8.80
C SER A 87 10.15 0.46 7.72
N SER A 88 10.37 -0.58 6.90
CA SER A 88 9.43 -0.94 5.84
C SER A 88 8.10 -1.43 6.41
N ASP A 89 6.99 -1.17 5.71
CA ASP A 89 5.66 -1.67 6.12
C ASP A 89 5.59 -3.21 6.10
N ILE A 90 6.48 -3.84 5.36
CA ILE A 90 6.70 -5.29 5.32
C ILE A 90 7.25 -5.81 6.65
N SER A 91 8.17 -5.10 7.29
CA SER A 91 8.73 -5.52 8.58
C SER A 91 7.66 -5.62 9.67
N LYS A 92 6.54 -4.92 9.50
CA LYS A 92 5.36 -4.96 10.38
C LYS A 92 4.40 -6.09 10.03
N ASN A 93 4.56 -6.74 8.89
CA ASN A 93 3.77 -7.92 8.54
C ASN A 93 4.31 -9.14 9.30
N GLU A 94 3.42 -9.89 9.95
CA GLU A 94 3.80 -11.06 10.71
C GLU A 94 3.93 -12.32 9.85
N ASN A 95 3.33 -12.35 8.66
CA ASN A 95 3.32 -13.54 7.84
C ASN A 95 3.62 -13.19 6.38
N TYR A 96 4.85 -13.47 5.95
CA TYR A 96 5.22 -13.48 4.54
C TYR A 96 6.18 -14.64 4.22
N SER A 97 6.07 -15.17 3.01
CA SER A 97 6.96 -16.20 2.50
C SER A 97 7.22 -16.05 1.01
N VAL A 98 8.39 -16.51 0.57
CA VAL A 98 8.82 -16.51 -0.83
C VAL A 98 9.20 -17.93 -1.22
N ALA A 99 8.58 -18.46 -2.28
CA ALA A 99 9.00 -19.72 -2.86
C ALA A 99 10.10 -19.49 -3.91
N VAL A 100 11.23 -20.14 -3.69
CA VAL A 100 12.40 -20.11 -4.56
C VAL A 100 12.44 -21.43 -5.33
N HIS A 101 12.32 -21.37 -6.65
CA HIS A 101 12.46 -22.52 -7.52
C HIS A 101 13.82 -22.49 -8.22
N ILE A 102 14.59 -23.56 -8.07
CA ILE A 102 15.90 -23.70 -8.69
C ILE A 102 15.80 -24.79 -9.75
N SER A 103 16.26 -24.49 -10.96
CA SER A 103 16.34 -25.48 -12.05
C SER A 103 17.76 -26.05 -12.07
N ASP A 104 17.92 -27.37 -11.99
CA ASP A 104 19.23 -28.05 -11.86
C ASP A 104 20.20 -27.80 -13.04
N THR A 105 19.69 -27.34 -14.18
CA THR A 105 20.43 -27.37 -15.45
C THR A 105 21.34 -26.17 -15.68
N ASP A 106 21.01 -25.02 -15.09
CA ASP A 106 21.75 -23.77 -15.17
C ASP A 106 21.57 -23.10 -13.81
N ALA A 107 22.59 -22.54 -13.19
CA ALA A 107 22.54 -21.89 -11.86
C ALA A 107 21.67 -20.60 -11.82
N ASN A 108 20.51 -20.62 -12.47
CA ASN A 108 19.45 -19.64 -12.49
C ASN A 108 18.33 -20.08 -11.54
N TYR A 109 18.07 -19.27 -10.52
CA TYR A 109 16.90 -19.43 -9.65
C TYR A 109 15.78 -18.50 -10.14
N ILE A 110 14.54 -18.99 -10.11
CA ILE A 110 13.33 -18.22 -10.43
C ILE A 110 12.52 -18.11 -9.13
N ILE A 111 12.15 -16.89 -8.74
CA ILE A 111 11.29 -16.66 -7.58
C ILE A 111 9.84 -16.74 -8.03
N LYS A 112 9.17 -17.85 -7.72
CA LYS A 112 7.78 -18.11 -8.11
C LYS A 112 6.88 -18.01 -6.89
N GLY A 113 6.20 -16.88 -6.72
CA GLY A 113 5.19 -16.70 -5.70
C GLY A 113 5.70 -16.10 -4.39
N ILE A 114 5.10 -14.95 -4.05
CA ILE A 114 5.20 -14.32 -2.74
C ILE A 114 3.83 -14.42 -2.09
N THR A 115 3.75 -15.10 -0.94
CA THR A 115 2.56 -15.07 -0.11
C THR A 115 2.76 -13.97 0.92
N LEU A 116 2.06 -12.85 0.78
CA LEU A 116 1.84 -11.90 1.86
C LEU A 116 0.56 -12.33 2.57
N ASN A 117 0.60 -12.64 3.86
CA ASN A 117 -0.58 -12.97 4.66
C ASN A 117 -0.84 -11.84 5.65
N GLY A 118 -1.63 -10.85 5.23
CA GLY A 118 -2.11 -9.76 6.08
C GLY A 118 -3.59 -9.44 5.80
N PRO A 119 -4.30 -8.75 6.71
CA PRO A 119 -5.76 -8.54 6.64
C PRO A 119 -6.28 -7.80 5.40
N LYS A 120 -5.40 -7.32 4.50
CA LYS A 120 -5.77 -6.59 3.28
C LYS A 120 -4.98 -7.00 2.03
N ARG A 121 -4.11 -8.01 2.11
CA ARG A 121 -3.08 -8.27 1.10
C ARG A 121 -2.82 -9.76 1.04
N SER A 122 -3.37 -10.42 0.02
CA SER A 122 -3.00 -11.76 -0.40
C SER A 122 -2.48 -11.64 -1.83
N THR A 123 -1.17 -11.70 -1.97
CA THR A 123 -0.49 -11.78 -3.26
C THR A 123 -0.45 -13.28 -3.57
N GLY A 124 -1.23 -13.75 -4.55
CA GLY A 124 -1.22 -15.15 -4.97
C GLY A 124 -0.27 -15.33 -6.15
N GLY A 125 0.77 -16.16 -6.00
CA GLY A 125 1.48 -16.79 -7.12
C GLY A 125 2.02 -15.89 -8.24
N TYR A 126 2.33 -14.61 -7.99
CA TYR A 126 2.90 -13.73 -9.01
C TYR A 126 4.39 -13.97 -9.17
N GLU A 127 4.86 -14.01 -10.41
CA GLU A 127 6.28 -14.04 -10.76
C GLU A 127 6.89 -12.64 -10.62
N GLU A 128 8.18 -12.55 -10.28
CA GLU A 128 8.88 -11.25 -10.17
C GLU A 128 8.72 -10.38 -11.44
N SER A 129 8.76 -11.00 -12.63
CA SER A 129 8.61 -10.31 -13.91
C SER A 129 7.24 -9.64 -14.09
N GLU A 130 6.18 -10.27 -13.58
CA GLU A 130 4.81 -9.74 -13.62
C GLU A 130 4.68 -8.53 -12.69
N LEU A 131 5.28 -8.61 -11.51
CA LEU A 131 5.31 -7.52 -10.52
C LEU A 131 6.10 -6.32 -11.04
N ILE A 132 7.25 -6.55 -11.68
CA ILE A 132 8.04 -5.49 -12.32
C ILE A 132 7.25 -4.83 -13.45
N LYS A 133 6.55 -5.62 -14.28
CA LYS A 133 5.72 -5.10 -15.37
C LYS A 133 4.60 -4.20 -14.83
N TYR A 134 3.88 -4.68 -13.81
CA TYR A 134 2.82 -3.91 -13.15
C TYR A 134 3.36 -2.61 -12.53
N ASN A 135 4.51 -2.66 -11.85
CA ASN A 135 5.10 -1.47 -11.22
C ASN A 135 5.53 -0.41 -12.25
N LYS A 136 6.04 -0.86 -13.40
CA LYS A 136 6.40 0.00 -14.54
C LYS A 136 5.19 0.59 -15.28
N GLY A 137 3.97 0.10 -15.00
CA GLY A 137 2.74 0.59 -15.61
C GLY A 137 2.49 0.11 -17.04
N ASN A 138 3.11 -1.02 -17.42
CA ASN A 138 2.95 -1.67 -18.73
C ASN A 138 2.07 -2.93 -18.65
#